data_AF-A0A8S9LPL6-F1
#
_entry.id   AF-A0A8S9LPL6-F1
#
_cell.length_a   1.000
_cell.length_b   1.000
_cell.length_c   1.000
_cell.angle_alpha   90.00
_cell.angle_beta   90.00
_cell.angle_gamma   90.00
#
_symmetry.space_group_name_H-M   'P 1'
#
loop_
_entity.id
_entity.type
_entity.pdbx_description
1 polymer ?
#
loop_
_entity_poly.entity_id
_entity_poly.type
_entity_poly.pdbx_seq_one_letter_code
_entity_poly.pdbx_strand_id
1 'polypeptide(L)'
;MHVKFENLETLDLSSNKLSGQIPQDLGNLSFLSYMNFSHNFLEGPVPRGTQFQRQKCSSFLDNPGIFGIEGICQESHVPNPTSHQSEELSEAEEQVFSWIAAAIAYGPGLFCGLVTGHIFTSHNQEWFT
;
A
#
# COMPACT_ATOMS: atom_id res chain seq x y z
N MET A 1 -13.50 -25.22 3.85
CA MET A 1 -13.22 -24.53 2.56
C MET A 1 -11.80 -23.99 2.65
N HIS A 2 -10.88 -24.44 1.79
CA HIS A 2 -9.57 -23.82 1.64
C HIS A 2 -9.69 -22.73 0.58
N VAL A 3 -9.52 -21.46 0.97
CA VAL A 3 -9.49 -20.33 0.04
C VAL A 3 -8.04 -20.17 -0.42
N LYS A 4 -7.79 -20.32 -1.72
CA LYS A 4 -6.47 -20.25 -2.32
C LYS A 4 -6.41 -18.98 -3.16
N PHE A 5 -5.52 -18.05 -2.83
CA PHE A 5 -5.42 -16.75 -3.50
C PHE A 5 -4.29 -16.74 -4.51
N GLU A 6 -4.53 -17.27 -5.71
CA GLU A 6 -3.45 -17.50 -6.68
C GLU A 6 -2.84 -16.23 -7.30
N ASN A 7 -3.43 -15.04 -7.11
CA ASN A 7 -2.96 -13.78 -7.69
C ASN A 7 -2.87 -12.63 -6.67
N LEU A 8 -2.76 -12.93 -5.37
CA LEU A 8 -2.68 -11.87 -4.35
C LEU A 8 -1.27 -11.30 -4.31
N GLU A 9 -1.12 -10.04 -4.68
CA GLU A 9 0.17 -9.33 -4.67
C GLU A 9 0.42 -8.56 -3.35
N THR A 10 -0.63 -8.01 -2.77
CA THR A 10 -0.56 -7.16 -1.58
C THR A 10 -1.61 -7.60 -0.57
N LEU A 11 -1.21 -7.82 0.68
CA LEU A 11 -2.10 -8.12 1.80
C LEU A 11 -1.77 -7.23 2.99
N ASP A 12 -2.61 -6.23 3.23
CA ASP A 12 -2.55 -5.41 4.43
C ASP A 12 -3.68 -5.79 5.38
N LEU A 13 -3.30 -6.32 6.54
CA LEU A 13 -4.18 -6.67 7.66
C LEU A 13 -3.74 -5.95 8.94
N SER A 14 -2.94 -4.89 8.81
CA SER A 14 -2.46 -4.14 9.96
C SER A 14 -3.61 -3.45 10.73
N SER A 15 -3.37 -3.13 12.00
CA SER A 15 -4.30 -2.38 12.86
C SER A 15 -5.69 -3.00 12.96
N ASN A 16 -5.74 -4.33 13.05
CA ASN A 16 -6.98 -5.07 13.25
C ASN A 16 -6.99 -5.73 14.63
N LYS A 17 -8.08 -6.45 14.92
CA LYS A 17 -8.22 -7.23 16.16
C LYS A 17 -8.11 -8.73 15.87
N LEU A 18 -7.29 -9.11 14.88
CA LEU A 18 -7.11 -10.51 14.52
C LEU A 18 -6.38 -11.23 15.64
N SER A 19 -6.85 -12.42 15.98
CA SER A 19 -6.27 -13.29 17.00
C SER A 19 -6.08 -14.71 16.46
N GLY A 20 -5.28 -15.50 17.18
CA GLY A 20 -4.91 -16.84 16.74
C GLY A 20 -3.63 -16.87 15.89
N GLN A 21 -3.38 -18.01 15.27
CA GLN A 21 -2.12 -18.28 14.55
C GLN A 21 -2.18 -17.84 13.08
N ILE A 22 -1.04 -17.39 12.57
CA ILE A 22 -0.87 -17.10 11.14
C ILE A 22 -0.90 -18.44 10.39
N PRO A 23 -1.83 -18.64 9.43
CA PRO A 23 -1.94 -19.90 8.71
C PRO A 23 -0.73 -20.14 7.80
N GLN A 24 -0.20 -21.36 7.81
CA GLN A 24 0.95 -21.75 6.98
C GLN A 24 0.65 -21.67 5.48
N ASP A 25 -0.61 -21.84 5.08
CA ASP A 25 -1.06 -21.78 3.68
C ASP A 25 -0.77 -20.43 3.02
N LEU A 26 -0.70 -19.35 3.79
CA LEU A 26 -0.33 -18.02 3.31
C LEU A 26 1.11 -17.96 2.78
N GLY A 27 1.97 -18.86 3.27
CA GLY A 27 3.34 -19.01 2.79
C GLY A 27 3.43 -19.63 1.39
N ASN A 28 2.34 -20.21 0.88
CA ASN A 28 2.27 -20.84 -0.44
C ASN A 28 1.77 -19.86 -1.53
N LEU A 29 1.49 -18.61 -1.18
CA LEU A 29 1.04 -17.58 -2.12
C LEU A 29 2.24 -17.04 -2.91
N SER A 30 2.57 -17.67 -4.04
CA SER A 30 3.76 -17.34 -4.84
C SER A 30 3.82 -15.89 -5.37
N PHE A 31 2.69 -15.21 -5.49
CA PHE A 31 2.60 -13.86 -6.05
C PHE A 31 2.62 -12.74 -5.01
N LEU A 32 2.62 -13.09 -3.72
CA LEU A 32 2.53 -12.10 -2.66
C LEU A 32 3.84 -11.34 -2.50
N SER A 33 3.83 -10.07 -2.85
CA SER A 33 4.96 -9.16 -2.76
C SER A 33 5.00 -8.42 -1.41
N TYR A 34 3.84 -7.98 -0.92
CA TYR A 34 3.72 -7.19 0.31
C TYR A 34 2.73 -7.80 1.29
N MET A 35 3.12 -7.84 2.56
CA MET A 35 2.32 -8.35 3.66
C MET A 35 2.50 -7.51 4.91
N ASN A 36 1.40 -7.15 5.58
CA ASN A 36 1.44 -6.46 6.86
C ASN A 36 0.38 -7.01 7.83
N PHE A 37 0.83 -7.43 9.01
CA PHE A 37 0.01 -7.93 10.12
C PHE A 37 0.23 -7.12 11.41
N SER A 38 0.92 -5.99 11.32
CA SER A 38 1.28 -5.21 12.50
C SER A 38 0.03 -4.77 13.28
N HIS A 39 0.18 -4.49 14.57
CA HIS A 39 -0.92 -4.00 15.41
C HIS A 39 -2.14 -4.94 15.42
N ASN A 40 -1.92 -6.19 15.80
CA ASN A 40 -2.96 -7.21 15.96
C ASN A 40 -2.73 -8.00 17.26
N PHE A 41 -3.59 -8.99 17.54
CA PHE A 41 -3.47 -9.91 18.67
C PHE A 41 -3.08 -11.31 18.22
N LEU A 42 -2.28 -11.42 17.14
CA LEU A 42 -1.84 -12.71 16.63
C LEU A 42 -0.89 -13.39 17.63
N GLU A 43 -0.95 -14.72 17.65
CA GLU A 43 -0.20 -15.56 18.57
C GLU A 43 0.44 -16.75 17.86
N GLY A 44 1.50 -17.30 18.44
CA GLY A 44 2.18 -18.48 17.90
C GLY A 44 3.41 -18.16 17.04
N PRO A 45 4.01 -19.21 16.43
CA PRO A 45 5.18 -19.05 15.60
C PRO A 45 4.83 -18.46 14.24
N VAL A 46 5.66 -17.54 13.71
CA VAL A 46 5.53 -17.13 12.31
C VAL A 46 5.91 -18.29 11.40
N PRO A 47 5.08 -18.67 10.40
CA PRO A 47 5.39 -19.78 9.52
C PRO A 47 6.65 -19.50 8.69
N ARG A 48 7.51 -20.52 8.52
CA ARG A 48 8.70 -20.46 7.66
C ARG A 48 8.35 -20.65 6.17
N GLY A 49 7.36 -19.93 5.70
CA GLY A 49 7.07 -19.85 4.26
C GLY A 49 8.07 -18.92 3.57
N THR A 50 8.40 -19.22 2.32
CA THR A 50 9.28 -18.38 1.50
C THR A 50 8.80 -16.94 1.40
N GLN A 51 7.48 -16.72 1.44
CA GLN A 51 6.92 -15.36 1.39
C GLN A 51 7.08 -14.58 2.67
N PHE A 52 6.91 -15.21 3.83
CA PHE A 52 7.12 -14.55 5.12
C PHE A 52 8.58 -14.11 5.28
N GLN A 53 9.51 -14.83 4.67
CA GLN A 53 10.94 -14.47 4.70
C GLN A 53 11.29 -13.23 3.89
N ARG A 54 10.46 -12.87 2.91
CA ARG A 54 10.64 -11.67 2.09
C ARG A 54 10.05 -10.42 2.75
N GLN A 55 9.34 -10.57 3.86
CA GLN A 55 8.68 -9.47 4.55
C GLN A 55 9.61 -8.79 5.56
N LYS A 56 9.33 -7.51 5.81
CA LYS A 56 10.03 -6.71 6.82
C LYS A 56 9.59 -7.12 8.22
N CYS A 57 10.46 -6.98 9.22
CA CYS A 57 10.09 -7.24 10.61
C CYS A 57 8.99 -6.29 11.12
N SER A 58 8.90 -5.08 10.54
CA SER A 58 7.82 -4.13 10.82
C SER A 58 6.43 -4.70 10.55
N SER A 59 6.30 -5.61 9.59
CA SER A 59 5.03 -6.24 9.23
C SER A 59 4.46 -7.14 10.33
N PHE A 60 5.24 -7.54 11.32
CA PHE A 60 4.78 -8.38 12.44
C PHE A 60 4.83 -7.64 13.78
N LEU A 61 5.17 -6.35 13.76
CA LEU A 61 5.35 -5.52 14.96
C LEU A 61 4.01 -5.35 15.71
N ASP A 62 4.08 -5.15 17.03
CA ASP A 62 2.90 -4.96 17.88
C ASP A 62 1.90 -6.13 17.80
N ASN A 63 2.41 -7.36 17.92
CA ASN A 63 1.65 -8.58 18.16
C ASN A 63 2.21 -9.31 19.39
N PRO A 64 1.57 -9.22 20.56
CA PRO A 64 2.16 -9.66 21.83
C PRO A 64 2.36 -11.17 21.93
N GLY A 65 1.63 -11.97 21.14
CA GLY A 65 1.69 -13.43 21.18
C GLY A 65 2.61 -14.07 20.13
N ILE A 66 3.19 -13.28 19.22
CA ILE A 66 4.06 -13.80 18.15
C ILE A 66 5.45 -14.14 18.69
N PHE A 67 5.99 -15.28 18.30
CA PHE A 67 7.37 -15.68 18.59
C PHE A 67 8.03 -16.38 17.39
N GLY A 68 9.33 -16.66 17.47
CA GLY A 68 10.06 -17.36 16.41
C GLY A 68 10.30 -16.54 15.14
N ILE A 69 10.22 -15.20 15.23
CA ILE A 69 10.53 -14.26 14.13
C ILE A 69 12.03 -14.17 13.81
N GLU A 70 12.88 -14.67 14.71
CA GLU A 70 14.34 -14.68 14.59
C GLU A 70 14.78 -15.46 13.33
N GLY A 71 15.33 -14.74 12.35
CA GLY A 71 15.75 -15.30 11.05
C GLY A 71 14.63 -15.53 10.04
N ILE A 72 13.40 -15.05 10.31
CA ILE A 72 12.32 -15.07 9.31
C ILE A 72 12.32 -13.75 8.56
N CYS A 73 12.20 -12.61 9.22
CA CYS A 73 12.16 -11.34 8.51
C CYS A 73 13.56 -10.91 8.04
N GLN A 74 13.62 -10.22 6.91
CA GLN A 74 14.87 -9.64 6.41
C GLN A 74 15.28 -8.48 7.33
N GLU A 75 16.11 -8.78 8.32
CA GLU A 75 16.79 -7.78 9.13
C GLU A 75 17.85 -7.14 8.23
N SER A 76 17.64 -5.89 7.80
CA SER A 76 18.76 -5.10 7.29
C SER A 76 19.73 -4.95 8.46
N HIS A 77 20.75 -5.82 8.50
CA HIS A 77 21.91 -5.65 9.35
C HIS A 77 22.50 -4.26 9.08
N VAL A 78 22.24 -3.32 9.99
CA VAL A 78 23.07 -2.13 10.18
C VAL A 78 23.68 -2.27 11.56
N PRO A 79 25.02 -2.36 11.69
CA PRO A 79 25.66 -2.46 12.99
C PRO A 79 25.44 -1.14 13.74
N ASN A 80 24.83 -1.22 14.93
CA ASN A 80 24.70 -0.10 15.85
C ASN A 80 26.11 0.43 16.23
N PRO A 81 26.31 1.76 16.26
CA PRO A 81 26.31 2.42 17.56
C PRO A 81 25.59 3.78 17.55
N THR A 82 24.53 3.86 18.33
CA THR A 82 23.98 4.98 19.11
C THR A 82 24.00 6.39 18.51
N SER A 83 22.80 6.97 18.48
CA SER A 83 22.44 8.39 18.42
C SER A 83 22.21 9.01 17.04
N HIS A 84 20.92 9.10 16.71
CA HIS A 84 20.27 10.09 15.84
C HIS A 84 20.66 10.14 14.36
N GLN A 85 19.62 10.40 13.55
CA GLN A 85 19.65 10.71 12.11
C GLN A 85 19.68 9.52 11.14
N SER A 86 18.46 9.06 10.83
CA SER A 86 17.85 9.12 9.49
C SER A 86 18.66 8.62 8.30
N GLU A 87 18.33 7.43 7.79
CA GLU A 87 18.38 6.98 6.38
C GLU A 87 17.57 5.66 6.31
N GLU A 88 16.60 5.37 5.45
CA GLU A 88 15.81 6.07 4.45
C GLU A 88 14.48 5.30 4.40
N LEU A 89 13.39 5.89 4.89
CA LEU A 89 12.06 5.34 4.67
C LEU A 89 11.54 6.04 3.41
N SER A 90 11.62 5.36 2.27
CA SER A 90 10.98 5.76 1.03
C SER A 90 9.46 5.68 1.18
N GLU A 91 8.87 6.70 1.83
CA GLU A 91 7.43 6.96 1.93
C GLU A 91 6.93 7.90 0.82
N ALA A 92 7.63 7.96 -0.32
CA ALA A 92 7.37 8.95 -1.36
C ALA A 92 7.02 8.36 -2.73
N GLU A 93 6.24 7.28 -2.82
CA GLU A 93 5.69 6.83 -4.12
C GLU A 93 4.20 6.43 -4.14
N GLU A 94 3.45 6.56 -3.04
CA GLU A 94 2.00 6.29 -3.03
C GLU A 94 1.12 7.56 -3.04
N GLN A 95 1.69 8.76 -2.83
CA GLN A 95 0.94 10.03 -2.90
C GLN A 95 0.93 10.65 -4.31
N VAL A 96 1.59 10.01 -5.29
CA VAL A 96 1.77 10.57 -6.64
C VAL A 96 0.53 10.39 -7.52
N PHE A 97 -0.33 9.41 -7.26
CA PHE A 97 -1.45 9.10 -8.15
C PHE A 97 -2.65 10.06 -8.04
N SER A 98 -2.85 10.70 -6.87
CA SER A 98 -4.07 11.47 -6.61
C SER A 98 -4.07 12.87 -7.24
N TRP A 99 -2.93 13.58 -7.20
CA TRP A 99 -2.81 14.93 -7.77
C TRP A 99 -2.65 14.92 -9.30
N ILE A 100 -2.03 13.87 -9.86
CA ILE A 100 -1.90 13.71 -11.32
C ILE A 100 -3.28 13.51 -11.95
N ALA A 101 -4.15 12.73 -11.32
CA ALA A 101 -5.54 12.58 -11.75
C ALA A 101 -6.31 13.91 -11.69
N ALA A 102 -6.11 14.70 -10.62
CA ALA A 102 -6.70 16.02 -10.51
C ALA A 102 -6.21 16.98 -11.62
N ALA A 103 -4.92 16.98 -11.94
CA ALA A 103 -4.36 17.84 -12.99
C ALA A 103 -4.91 17.51 -14.40
N ILE A 104 -5.16 16.23 -14.70
CA ILE A 104 -5.73 15.78 -15.98
C ILE A 104 -7.19 16.23 -16.14
N ALA A 105 -7.94 16.38 -15.04
CA ALA A 105 -9.34 16.79 -15.07
C ALA A 105 -9.54 18.28 -15.45
N TYR A 106 -8.62 19.17 -15.08
CA TYR A 106 -8.80 20.62 -15.25
C TYR A 106 -8.23 21.20 -16.56
N GLY A 107 -7.33 20.49 -17.24
CA GLY A 107 -6.67 21.00 -18.46
C GLY A 107 -7.60 21.16 -19.67
N PRO A 108 -8.33 20.11 -20.11
CA PRO A 108 -9.08 20.16 -21.37
C PRO A 108 -10.43 20.89 -21.26
N GLY A 109 -11.07 20.86 -20.09
CA GLY A 109 -12.44 21.36 -19.91
C GLY A 109 -12.57 22.88 -20.03
N LEU A 110 -11.56 23.62 -19.58
CA LEU A 110 -11.58 25.09 -19.57
C LEU A 110 -11.36 25.67 -20.98
N PHE A 111 -10.62 24.96 -21.85
CA PHE A 111 -10.38 25.39 -23.23
C PHE A 111 -11.61 25.14 -24.13
N CYS A 112 -12.23 23.97 -24.02
CA CYS A 112 -13.45 23.66 -24.78
C CYS A 112 -14.61 24.61 -24.40
N GLY A 113 -14.79 24.89 -23.10
CA GLY A 113 -15.84 25.77 -22.61
C GLY A 113 -15.76 27.21 -23.16
N LEU A 114 -14.58 27.80 -23.18
CA LEU A 114 -14.37 29.16 -23.71
C LEU A 114 -14.63 29.25 -25.21
N VAL A 115 -14.25 28.23 -26.00
CA VAL A 115 -14.51 28.19 -27.44
C VAL A 115 -16.01 28.06 -27.71
N THR A 116 -16.70 27.14 -27.03
CA THR A 116 -18.16 26.98 -27.21
C THR A 116 -18.95 28.21 -26.76
N GLY A 117 -18.55 28.86 -25.66
CA GLY A 117 -19.19 30.08 -25.18
C GLY A 117 -18.99 31.28 -26.09
N HIS A 118 -17.79 31.42 -26.68
CA HIS A 118 -17.49 32.49 -27.62
C HIS A 118 -18.33 32.36 -28.91
N ILE A 119 -18.45 31.14 -29.46
CA ILE A 119 -19.26 30.86 -30.66
C ILE A 119 -20.74 31.13 -30.42
N PHE A 120 -21.28 30.71 -29.27
CA PHE A 120 -22.69 30.92 -28.94
C PHE A 120 -23.03 32.40 -28.75
N THR A 121 -22.17 33.14 -28.06
CA THR A 121 -22.37 34.58 -27.84
C THR A 121 -22.27 35.38 -29.15
N SER A 122 -21.35 35.00 -30.04
CA SER A 122 -21.21 35.65 -31.34
C SER A 122 -22.41 35.39 -32.27
N HIS A 123 -22.99 34.18 -32.23
CA HIS A 123 -24.17 33.87 -33.04
C HIS A 123 -25.44 34.54 -32.50
N ASN A 124 -25.57 34.70 -31.19
CA ASN A 124 -26.78 35.25 -30.56
C ASN A 124 -26.90 36.80 -30.67
N GLN A 125 -25.84 37.51 -31.08
CA GLN A 125 -25.90 38.96 -31.31
C GLN A 125 -26.48 39.36 -32.67
N GLU A 126 -26.56 38.45 -33.65
CA GLU A 126 -27.21 38.76 -34.94
C GLU A 126 -28.75 38.71 -34.86
N TRP A 127 -29.33 38.29 -33.73
CA TRP A 127 -30.78 38.10 -33.59
C TRP A 127 -31.47 39.26 -32.86
N PHE A 128 -30.69 40.20 -32.33
CA PHE A 128 -31.16 41.31 -31.47
C PHE A 128 -30.85 42.70 -32.04
N THR A 129 -30.69 42.84 -33.36
CA THR A 129 -30.75 44.13 -34.08
C THR A 129 -31.72 43.99 -35.24
#